data_AF-A0A2T0U0S8-F1
#
_entry.id   AF-A0A2T0U0S8-F1
#
_cell.length_a   1.000
_cell.length_b   1.000
_cell.length_c   1.000
_cell.angle_alpha   90.00
_cell.angle_beta   90.00
_cell.angle_gamma   90.00
#
_symmetry.space_group_name_H-M   'P 1'
#
loop_
_entity.id
_entity.type
_entity.pdbx_description
1 polymer ?
#
loop_
_entity_poly.entity_id
_entity_poly.type
_entity_poly.pdbx_seq_one_letter_code
_entity_poly.pdbx_strand_id
1 'polypeptide(L)' 'MNLLRKYLGILWLLLGVILGVYLFYQTAQALSSPTTNAEDYVFWIVIVTIFIPILIGFILFGYYAYKGEYSSEIRK' A
#
# COMPACT_ATOMS: atom_id res chain seq x y z
N MET A 1 18.87 19.48 1.89
CA MET A 1 18.73 18.03 1.65
C MET A 1 17.30 17.54 1.93
N ASN A 2 16.27 18.30 1.49
CA ASN A 2 14.87 18.05 1.82
C ASN A 2 14.04 17.53 0.62
N LEU A 3 14.56 17.68 -0.60
CA LEU A 3 13.90 17.23 -1.83
C LEU A 3 13.89 15.70 -1.94
N LEU A 4 15.05 15.04 -1.73
CA LEU A 4 15.15 13.58 -1.88
C LEU A 4 14.17 12.84 -0.96
N ARG A 5 14.05 13.27 0.30
CA ARG A 5 13.11 12.67 1.27
C ARG A 5 11.64 12.94 0.92
N LYS A 6 11.34 14.14 0.39
CA LYS A 6 9.98 14.48 -0.06
C LYS A 6 9.58 13.69 -1.31
N TYR A 7 10.51 13.47 -2.24
CA TYR A 7 10.33 12.58 -3.39
C TYR A 7 10.14 11.12 -2.96
N LEU A 8 10.91 10.64 -1.99
CA LEU A 8 10.72 9.30 -1.43
C LEU A 8 9.35 9.16 -0.76
N GLY A 9 8.88 10.15 0.01
CA GLY A 9 7.54 10.13 0.61
C GLY A 9 6.42 10.04 -0.44
N ILE A 10 6.50 10.85 -1.49
CA ILE A 10 5.57 10.78 -2.64
C ILE A 10 5.64 9.41 -3.33
N LEU A 11 6.84 8.87 -3.53
CA LEU A 11 7.04 7.56 -4.14
C LEU A 11 6.33 6.48 -3.33
N TRP A 12 6.48 6.48 -2.00
CA TRP A 12 5.83 5.51 -1.11
C TRP A 12 4.31 5.67 -1.06
N LEU A 13 3.81 6.90 -1.12
CA LEU A 13 2.38 7.17 -1.19
C LEU A 13 1.77 6.65 -2.50
N LEU A 14 2.41 6.95 -3.63
CA LEU A 14 1.99 6.45 -4.95
C LEU A 14 2.07 4.92 -5.02
N LEU A 15 3.15 4.33 -4.52
CA LEU A 15 3.30 2.87 -4.42
C LEU A 15 2.17 2.24 -3.61
N GLY A 16 1.83 2.81 -2.44
CA GLY A 16 0.72 2.32 -1.61
C GLY A 16 -0.61 2.33 -2.37
N VAL A 17 -0.92 3.42 -3.07
CA VAL A 17 -2.16 3.52 -3.86
C VAL A 17 -2.16 2.54 -5.04
N ILE A 18 -1.05 2.45 -5.78
CA ILE A 18 -0.92 1.55 -6.94
C ILE A 18 -1.06 0.09 -6.50
N LEU A 19 -0.37 -0.30 -5.42
CA LEU A 19 -0.46 -1.66 -4.87
C LEU A 19 -1.87 -1.97 -4.39
N GLY A 20 -2.56 -1.01 -3.76
CA GLY A 20 -3.95 -1.18 -3.36
C GLY A 20 -4.87 -1.46 -4.53
N VAL A 21 -4.82 -0.61 -5.57
CA VAL A 21 -5.63 -0.81 -6.79
C VAL A 21 -5.31 -2.15 -7.46
N TYR A 22 -4.03 -2.49 -7.58
CA TYR A 22 -3.59 -3.73 -8.19
C TYR A 22 -4.08 -4.97 -7.42
N LEU A 23 -4.06 -4.91 -6.08
CA LEU A 23 -4.56 -5.98 -5.21
C LEU A 23 -6.04 -6.24 -5.44
N PHE A 24 -6.86 -5.19 -5.46
CA PHE A 24 -8.30 -5.33 -5.71
C PHE A 24 -8.58 -5.82 -7.14
N TYR A 25 -7.85 -5.32 -8.13
CA TYR A 25 -7.96 -5.77 -9.52
C TYR A 25 -7.65 -7.26 -9.67
N GLN A 26 -6.54 -7.72 -9.10
CA GLN A 26 -6.16 -9.13 -9.13
C GLN A 26 -7.15 -10.03 -8.38
N THR A 27 -7.64 -9.57 -7.23
CA THR A 27 -8.66 -10.29 -6.46
C THR A 27 -9.94 -10.44 -7.28
N ALA A 28 -10.40 -9.37 -7.92
CA ALA A 28 -11.60 -9.40 -8.77
C ALA A 28 -11.42 -10.34 -9.97
N GLN A 29 -10.27 -10.28 -10.65
CA GLN A 29 -9.97 -11.17 -11.77
C GLN A 29 -9.96 -12.64 -11.36
N ALA A 30 -9.34 -12.97 -10.22
CA ALA A 30 -9.24 -14.34 -9.74
C ALA A 30 -10.58 -14.91 -9.25
N LEU A 31 -11.46 -14.08 -8.67
CA LEU A 31 -12.77 -14.50 -8.19
C LEU A 31 -13.86 -14.50 -9.28
N SER A 32 -13.64 -13.83 -10.40
CA SER A 32 -14.60 -13.77 -11.51
C SER A 32 -14.53 -14.99 -12.44
N SER A 33 -13.57 -15.90 -12.24
CA SER A 33 -13.45 -17.09 -13.08
C SER A 33 -14.57 -18.10 -12.78
N PRO A 34 -15.17 -18.72 -13.80
CA PRO A 34 -16.16 -19.78 -13.59
C PRO A 34 -15.58 -21.05 -12.95
N THR A 35 -14.24 -21.15 -12.86
CA THR A 35 -13.53 -22.27 -12.21
C THR A 35 -13.08 -21.98 -10.78
N THR A 36 -13.46 -20.83 -10.21
CA THR A 36 -13.02 -20.43 -8.87
C THR A 36 -13.65 -21.33 -7.81
N ASN A 37 -12.81 -21.96 -7.00
CA ASN A 37 -13.24 -22.84 -5.91
C ASN A 37 -13.29 -22.10 -4.58
N ALA A 38 -13.96 -22.68 -3.58
CA ALA A 38 -14.02 -22.12 -2.22
C ALA A 38 -12.62 -21.88 -1.62
N GLU A 39 -11.63 -22.70 -1.98
CA GLU A 39 -10.23 -22.56 -1.57
C GLU A 39 -9.62 -21.24 -2.06
N ASP A 40 -9.92 -20.83 -3.29
CA ASP A 40 -9.44 -19.58 -3.88
C ASP A 40 -10.03 -18.36 -3.15
N TYR A 41 -11.30 -18.43 -2.77
CA TYR A 41 -11.94 -17.38 -1.96
C TYR A 41 -11.24 -17.21 -0.61
N VAL A 42 -10.93 -18.31 0.08
CA VAL A 42 -10.21 -18.28 1.36
C VAL A 42 -8.79 -17.74 1.18
N PHE A 43 -8.10 -18.12 0.11
CA PHE A 43 -6.78 -17.60 -0.20
C PHE A 43 -6.78 -16.07 -0.40
N TRP A 44 -7.68 -15.57 -1.25
CA TRP A 44 -7.76 -14.14 -1.56
C TRP A 44 -8.24 -13.28 -0.40
N ILE A 45 -9.20 -13.75 0.40
CA ILE A 45 -9.68 -12.97 1.56
C ILE A 45 -8.60 -12.81 2.63
N VAL A 46 -7.77 -13.85 2.84
CA VAL A 46 -6.63 -13.78 3.77
C VAL A 46 -5.59 -12.80 3.25
N ILE A 47 -5.26 -12.86 1.95
CA ILE A 47 -4.34 -11.91 1.31
C ILE A 47 -4.82 -10.46 1.48
N VAL A 48 -6.08 -10.17 1.12
CA VAL A 48 -6.63 -8.82 1.23
C VAL A 48 -6.61 -8.34 2.68
N THR A 49 -6.96 -9.21 3.63
CA THR A 49 -6.96 -8.89 5.07
C THR A 49 -5.58 -8.50 5.57
N ILE A 50 -4.52 -9.20 5.16
CA ILE A 50 -3.14 -8.91 5.58
C ILE A 50 -2.60 -7.67 4.87
N PHE A 51 -2.94 -7.47 3.59
CA PHE A 51 -2.42 -6.35 2.82
C PHE A 51 -3.05 -5.01 3.18
N ILE A 52 -4.32 -4.96 3.61
CA ILE A 52 -4.98 -3.72 4.02
C ILE A 52 -4.19 -2.92 5.08
N PRO A 53 -3.78 -3.48 6.24
CA PRO A 53 -3.01 -2.74 7.22
C PRO A 53 -1.62 -2.33 6.70
N ILE A 54 -1.01 -3.12 5.81
CA ILE A 54 0.27 -2.78 5.17
C ILE A 54 0.11 -1.57 4.24
N LEU A 55 -0.95 -1.53 3.43
CA LEU A 55 -1.27 -0.41 2.54
C LEU A 55 -1.54 0.86 3.33
N ILE A 56 -2.29 0.77 4.43
CA ILE A 56 -2.49 1.91 5.35
C ILE A 56 -1.15 2.40 5.89
N GLY A 57 -0.25 1.51 6.29
CA GLY A 57 1.11 1.84 6.70
C GLY A 57 1.89 2.60 5.62
N PHE A 58 1.87 2.14 4.37
CA PHE A 58 2.53 2.82 3.25
C PHE A 58 1.96 4.20 2.96
N ILE A 59 0.63 4.34 2.98
CA ILE A 59 -0.04 5.62 2.72
C ILE A 59 0.27 6.60 3.86
N LEU A 60 0.18 6.17 5.12
CA LEU A 60 0.53 7.01 6.27
C LEU A 60 2.00 7.42 6.24
N PHE A 61 2.90 6.46 5.99
CA PHE A 61 4.32 6.74 5.87
C PHE A 61 4.63 7.74 4.76
N GLY A 62 4.07 7.53 3.56
CA GLY A 62 4.24 8.44 2.43
C GLY A 62 3.66 9.82 2.69
N TYR A 63 2.50 9.91 3.34
CA TYR A 63 1.83 11.16 3.72
C TYR A 63 2.67 11.96 4.73
N TYR A 64 3.11 11.34 5.82
CA TYR A 64 3.94 12.00 6.83
C TYR A 64 5.34 12.35 6.31
N ALA A 65 5.91 11.53 5.42
CA ALA A 65 7.16 11.84 4.74
C ALA A 65 7.03 13.04 3.78
N TYR A 66 5.91 13.16 3.07
CA TYR A 66 5.61 14.33 2.24
C TYR A 66 5.42 15.61 3.06
N LYS A 67 4.74 15.51 4.20
CA LYS A 67 4.54 16.61 5.15
C LYS A 67 5.85 17.06 5.84
N GLY A 68 6.90 16.25 5.73
CA GLY A 68 8.23 16.58 6.26
C GLY A 68 8.38 16.28 7.75
N GLU A 69 7.45 15.54 8.37
CA GLU A 69 7.52 15.19 9.80
C GLU A 69 8.66 14.20 10.10
N TYR A 70 9.14 13.45 9.10
CA TYR A 70 10.37 12.65 9.17
C TYR A 70 11.67 13.46 8.93
N SER A 71 11.56 14.79 8.76
CA SER A 71 12.73 15.65 8.82
C SER A 71 13.13 15.77 10.28
N SER A 72 14.05 14.92 10.68
CA SER A 72 14.90 15.19 11.82
C SER A 72 15.66 16.50 11.53
N GLU A 73 15.10 17.65 11.86
CA GLU A 73 15.92 18.51 12.70
C GLU A 73 16.20 17.67 13.93
N ILE A 74 17.42 17.13 13.99
CA ILE A 74 18.01 16.67 15.23
C ILE A 74 17.93 17.88 16.14
N ARG A 75 16.87 17.97 16.95
CA ARG A 75 16.76 18.97 18.00
C ARG A 75 17.78 18.57 19.05
N LYS A 76 19.03 19.00 18.81
CA LYS A 76 20.24 18.90 19.65
C LYS A 76 20.57 17.51 20.19
#